data_AF-A0A2A2RIP9-F1
#
_entry.id   AF-A0A2A2RIP9-F1
#
_cell.length_a   1.000
_cell.length_b   1.000
_cell.length_c   1.000
_cell.angle_alpha   90.00
_cell.angle_beta   90.00
_cell.angle_gamma   90.00
#
_symmetry.space_group_name_H-M   'P 1'
#
loop_
_entity.id
_entity.type
_entity.pdbx_description
1 polymer ?
#
loop_
_entity_poly.entity_id
_entity_poly.type
_entity_poly.pdbx_seq_one_letter_code
_entity_poly.pdbx_strand_id
1 'polypeptide(L)'
;MSRLPTAGRRGFALLIVVTLLAFIVVLLVGLAAYTRIETSVAGNTQRQAQAREHALTGMQVALAQLQRHAGPDQRVTATAASFGGVNGTRYYTGVWGPDGSGPLTWLVSGNEFAAPATGNDQSPALAVTPANAPPPARAMDLVARGTTNTTNRAQFVSVPLQDLRARGLPGAPNAEATYGRYAWWVGDEGVKAPVAVPDNSGTLTAAPYDSADLRGRVRQQLAVGAGAASTDGNPLFEPRSDNNAALVAGDRVLTANQIAFLRNSASSPPGGGLIGYSLLRANYHLWSPNNLAVLADSRRGGLRQDLSLAPGLLGSAFAAWTNYPAYTESYVPVDPETVDPALAAIAPPAISPAYGSDPVRRRLRITPPLIAEGGA
;
A
#
# COMPACT_ATOMS: atom_id res chain seq x y z
N MET A 1 -59.04 5.79 -86.75
CA MET A 1 -59.01 5.51 -85.30
C MET A 1 -57.82 4.60 -85.00
N SER A 2 -56.71 5.16 -84.53
CA SER A 2 -55.49 4.43 -84.18
C SER A 2 -55.67 3.69 -82.86
N ARG A 3 -55.41 2.38 -82.85
CA ARG A 3 -55.32 1.60 -81.62
C ARG A 3 -53.92 1.81 -81.03
N LEU A 4 -53.85 2.45 -79.87
CA LEU A 4 -52.62 2.53 -79.07
C LEU A 4 -52.23 1.11 -78.58
N PRO A 5 -50.97 0.69 -78.72
CA PRO A 5 -50.51 -0.59 -78.19
C PRO A 5 -50.42 -0.52 -76.66
N THR A 6 -51.02 -1.49 -75.97
CA THR A 6 -50.87 -1.69 -74.51
C THR A 6 -49.51 -2.29 -74.20
N ALA A 7 -48.47 -1.45 -74.22
CA ALA A 7 -47.16 -1.80 -73.67
C ALA A 7 -47.17 -1.65 -72.14
N GLY A 8 -46.71 -2.68 -71.42
CA GLY A 8 -46.17 -2.52 -70.06
C GLY A 8 -46.99 -3.04 -68.87
N ARG A 9 -47.30 -4.35 -68.80
CA ARG A 9 -47.68 -5.02 -67.53
C ARG A 9 -46.74 -6.16 -67.09
N ARG A 10 -45.73 -6.51 -67.90
CA ARG A 10 -44.80 -7.61 -67.60
C ARG A 10 -43.60 -7.22 -66.73
N GLY A 11 -43.28 -5.93 -66.59
CA GLY A 11 -42.16 -5.45 -65.75
C GLY A 11 -42.50 -5.18 -64.28
N PHE A 12 -43.76 -4.84 -63.97
CA PHE A 12 -44.19 -4.47 -62.61
C PHE A 12 -44.19 -5.68 -61.65
N ALA A 13 -44.65 -6.84 -62.12
CA ALA A 13 -44.62 -8.08 -61.33
C ALA A 13 -43.18 -8.50 -61.00
N LEU A 14 -42.25 -8.34 -61.95
CA LEU A 14 -40.84 -8.62 -61.72
C LEU A 14 -40.23 -7.68 -60.67
N LEU A 15 -40.55 -6.39 -60.70
CA LEU A 15 -40.10 -5.44 -59.68
C LEU A 15 -40.61 -5.82 -58.29
N ILE A 16 -41.90 -6.18 -58.15
CA ILE A 16 -42.45 -6.63 -56.86
C ILE A 16 -41.77 -7.90 -56.37
N VAL A 17 -41.52 -8.88 -57.24
CA VAL A 17 -40.84 -10.12 -56.85
C VAL A 17 -39.40 -9.84 -56.44
N VAL A 18 -38.68 -9.00 -57.18
CA VAL A 18 -37.29 -8.65 -56.85
C VAL A 18 -37.21 -7.85 -55.56
N THR A 19 -38.10 -6.88 -55.31
CA THR A 19 -38.11 -6.13 -54.05
C THR A 19 -38.51 -7.01 -52.87
N LEU A 20 -39.47 -7.92 -53.06
CA LEU A 20 -39.90 -8.86 -52.02
C LEU A 20 -38.79 -9.89 -51.71
N LEU A 21 -38.10 -10.40 -52.74
CA LEU A 21 -36.97 -11.31 -52.55
C LEU A 21 -35.78 -10.60 -51.90
N ALA A 22 -35.47 -9.37 -52.32
CA ALA A 22 -34.45 -8.54 -51.68
C ALA A 22 -34.80 -8.26 -50.22
N PHE A 23 -36.06 -7.95 -49.90
CA PHE A 23 -36.53 -7.75 -48.54
C PHE A 23 -36.39 -9.02 -47.68
N ILE A 24 -36.77 -10.18 -48.21
CA ILE A 24 -36.58 -11.47 -47.51
C ILE A 24 -35.11 -11.75 -47.23
N VAL A 25 -34.22 -11.52 -48.21
CA VAL A 25 -32.78 -11.71 -48.03
C VAL A 25 -32.24 -10.76 -46.95
N VAL A 26 -32.63 -9.49 -46.97
CA VAL A 26 -32.24 -8.52 -45.93
C VAL A 26 -32.76 -8.95 -44.55
N LEU A 27 -34.00 -9.43 -44.47
CA LEU A 27 -34.60 -9.91 -43.21
C LEU A 27 -33.83 -11.12 -42.65
N LEU A 28 -33.50 -12.10 -43.49
CA LEU A 28 -32.76 -13.30 -43.09
C LEU A 28 -31.33 -12.95 -42.64
N VAL A 29 -30.64 -12.07 -43.37
CA VAL A 29 -29.31 -11.59 -42.98
C VAL A 29 -29.37 -10.81 -41.67
N GLY A 30 -30.38 -9.97 -41.47
CA GLY A 30 -30.61 -9.24 -40.23
C GLY A 30 -30.80 -10.17 -39.03
N LEU A 31 -31.65 -11.19 -39.17
CA LEU A 31 -31.90 -12.18 -38.11
C LEU A 31 -30.66 -13.05 -37.82
N ALA A 32 -29.91 -13.45 -38.85
CA ALA A 32 -28.67 -14.19 -38.70
C ALA A 32 -27.58 -13.35 -38.00
N ALA A 33 -27.47 -12.06 -38.32
CA ALA A 33 -26.54 -11.16 -37.66
C ALA A 33 -26.92 -10.93 -36.19
N TYR A 34 -28.21 -10.72 -35.91
CA TYR A 34 -28.75 -10.53 -34.56
C TYR A 34 -28.48 -11.75 -33.66
N THR A 35 -28.84 -12.95 -34.12
CA THR A 35 -28.60 -14.20 -33.37
C THR A 35 -27.12 -14.46 -33.11
N ARG A 36 -26.23 -14.15 -34.06
CA ARG A 36 -24.78 -14.26 -33.87
C ARG A 36 -24.26 -13.28 -32.81
N ILE A 37 -24.77 -12.05 -32.80
CA ILE A 37 -24.41 -11.05 -31.78
C ILE A 37 -24.91 -11.51 -30.40
N GLU A 38 -26.17 -11.94 -30.28
CA GLU A 38 -26.71 -12.45 -29.01
C GLU A 38 -25.92 -13.64 -28.48
N THR A 39 -25.57 -14.59 -29.35
CA THR A 39 -24.77 -15.76 -28.96
C THR A 39 -23.37 -15.35 -28.48
N SER A 40 -22.74 -14.39 -29.16
CA SER A 40 -21.44 -13.83 -28.75
C SER A 40 -21.51 -13.12 -27.40
N VAL A 41 -22.55 -12.29 -27.20
CA VAL A 41 -22.78 -11.56 -25.94
C VAL A 41 -23.07 -12.54 -24.80
N ALA A 42 -23.96 -13.51 -25.00
CA ALA A 42 -24.26 -14.54 -24.00
C ALA A 42 -23.00 -15.34 -23.61
N GLY A 43 -22.21 -15.76 -24.61
CA GLY A 43 -20.94 -16.45 -24.37
C GLY A 43 -19.93 -15.60 -23.59
N ASN A 44 -19.83 -14.31 -23.89
CA ASN A 44 -18.94 -13.40 -23.16
C ASN A 44 -19.42 -13.16 -21.72
N THR A 45 -20.72 -12.96 -21.51
CA THR A 45 -21.31 -12.83 -20.17
C THR A 45 -21.07 -14.07 -19.33
N GLN A 46 -21.26 -15.27 -19.90
CA GLN A 46 -20.99 -16.54 -19.23
C GLN A 46 -19.52 -16.69 -18.85
N ARG A 47 -18.59 -16.40 -19.77
CA ARG A 47 -17.14 -16.46 -19.49
C ARG A 47 -16.74 -15.45 -18.43
N GLN A 48 -17.33 -14.25 -18.43
CA GLN A 48 -17.05 -13.24 -17.42
C GLN A 48 -17.56 -13.68 -16.04
N ALA A 49 -18.74 -14.30 -15.96
CA ALA A 49 -19.26 -14.86 -14.71
C ALA A 49 -18.34 -15.98 -14.19
N GLN A 50 -17.91 -16.90 -15.04
CA GLN A 50 -16.96 -17.96 -14.67
C GLN A 50 -15.62 -17.40 -14.17
N ALA A 51 -15.07 -16.39 -14.86
CA ALA A 51 -13.84 -15.73 -14.43
C ALA A 51 -13.98 -15.05 -13.06
N ARG A 52 -15.16 -14.46 -12.76
CA ARG A 52 -15.45 -13.88 -11.43
C ARG A 52 -15.50 -14.94 -10.33
N GLU A 53 -16.11 -16.10 -10.59
CA GLU A 53 -16.13 -17.21 -9.63
C GLU A 53 -14.73 -17.77 -9.35
N HIS A 54 -13.89 -17.89 -10.38
CA HIS A 54 -12.49 -18.30 -10.20
C HIS A 54 -11.68 -17.27 -9.43
N ALA A 55 -11.91 -15.97 -9.70
CA ALA A 55 -11.29 -14.89 -8.94
C ALA A 55 -11.75 -14.88 -7.47
N LEU A 56 -13.04 -15.12 -7.21
CA LEU A 56 -13.59 -15.23 -5.86
C LEU A 56 -12.95 -16.39 -5.09
N THR A 57 -12.78 -17.54 -5.75
CA THR A 57 -12.07 -18.69 -5.17
C THR A 57 -10.63 -18.30 -4.80
N GLY A 58 -9.91 -17.64 -5.71
CA GLY A 58 -8.55 -17.14 -5.44
C GLY A 58 -8.48 -16.13 -4.28
N MET A 59 -9.46 -15.23 -4.17
CA MET A 59 -9.58 -14.29 -3.07
C MET A 59 -9.81 -15.00 -1.72
N GLN A 60 -10.69 -16.00 -1.68
CA GLN A 60 -10.95 -16.78 -0.48
C GLN A 60 -9.71 -17.55 -0.02
N VAL A 61 -8.96 -18.14 -0.97
CA VAL A 61 -7.67 -18.79 -0.68
C VAL A 61 -6.67 -17.77 -0.14
N ALA A 62 -6.54 -16.60 -0.78
CA ALA A 62 -5.63 -15.55 -0.32
C ALA A 62 -5.93 -15.09 1.10
N LEU A 63 -7.22 -14.89 1.43
CA LEU A 63 -7.66 -14.52 2.77
C LEU A 63 -7.33 -15.60 3.80
N ALA A 64 -7.57 -16.87 3.47
CA ALA A 64 -7.25 -17.99 4.34
C ALA A 64 -5.73 -18.08 4.59
N GLN A 65 -4.91 -17.91 3.56
CA GLN A 65 -3.45 -17.90 3.69
C GLN A 65 -2.95 -16.71 4.52
N LEU A 66 -3.52 -15.52 4.29
CA LEU A 66 -3.22 -14.34 5.08
C LEU A 66 -3.55 -14.55 6.57
N GLN A 67 -4.76 -15.02 6.88
CA GLN A 67 -5.18 -15.26 8.27
C GLN A 67 -4.35 -16.36 8.93
N ARG A 68 -4.06 -17.45 8.22
CA ARG A 68 -3.25 -18.56 8.73
C ARG A 68 -1.83 -18.13 9.10
N HIS A 69 -1.20 -17.33 8.24
CA HIS A 69 0.22 -17.02 8.36
C HIS A 69 0.49 -15.70 9.07
N ALA A 70 -0.29 -14.66 8.82
CA ALA A 70 -0.13 -13.32 9.39
C ALA A 70 -1.12 -13.01 10.54
N GLY A 71 -2.00 -13.94 10.90
CA GLY A 71 -2.95 -13.77 12.01
C GLY A 71 -2.32 -13.64 13.40
N PRO A 72 -1.30 -14.44 13.76
CA PRO A 72 -0.66 -14.30 15.07
C PRO A 72 0.09 -12.96 15.23
N ASP A 73 0.02 -12.34 16.40
CA ASP A 73 0.63 -11.03 16.70
C ASP A 73 2.18 -10.99 16.64
N GLN A 74 2.80 -12.17 16.55
CA GLN A 74 4.26 -12.34 16.45
C GLN A 74 4.72 -12.50 14.99
N ARG A 75 3.96 -11.93 14.05
CA ARG A 75 4.24 -12.02 12.62
C ARG A 75 4.69 -10.67 12.11
N VAL A 76 5.69 -10.71 11.24
CA VAL A 76 6.19 -9.53 10.55
C VAL A 76 6.05 -9.78 9.07
N THR A 77 5.50 -8.82 8.35
CA THR A 77 5.46 -8.84 6.88
C THR A 77 6.55 -7.94 6.32
N ALA A 78 7.05 -8.32 5.15
CA ALA A 78 7.94 -7.48 4.38
C ALA A 78 7.90 -7.85 2.90
N THR A 79 8.22 -6.87 2.05
CA THR A 79 8.23 -7.08 0.61
C THR A 79 9.54 -7.73 0.14
N ALA A 80 9.44 -8.56 -0.90
CA ALA A 80 10.57 -9.27 -1.47
C ALA A 80 11.66 -8.35 -2.06
N ALA A 81 11.37 -7.06 -2.25
CA ALA A 81 12.33 -6.05 -2.71
C ALA A 81 13.62 -6.04 -1.89
N SER A 82 13.53 -6.31 -0.58
CA SER A 82 14.69 -6.35 0.33
C SER A 82 15.33 -7.75 0.45
N PHE A 83 14.77 -8.78 -0.20
CA PHE A 83 15.15 -10.19 0.00
C PHE A 83 15.39 -10.93 -1.32
N GLY A 84 15.95 -10.24 -2.33
CA GLY A 84 16.31 -10.86 -3.61
C GLY A 84 15.14 -11.04 -4.60
N GLY A 85 14.05 -10.30 -4.43
CA GLY A 85 12.96 -10.27 -5.39
C GLY A 85 13.39 -9.73 -6.75
N VAL A 86 13.05 -10.44 -7.81
CA VAL A 86 13.37 -10.10 -9.19
C VAL A 86 12.18 -9.40 -9.89
N ASN A 87 12.31 -9.13 -11.18
CA ASN A 87 11.23 -8.55 -11.98
C ASN A 87 9.96 -9.41 -11.90
N GLY A 88 8.82 -8.77 -11.60
CA GLY A 88 7.52 -9.43 -11.44
C GLY A 88 7.27 -10.03 -10.05
N THR A 89 8.30 -10.23 -9.23
CA THR A 89 8.18 -10.84 -7.88
C THR A 89 8.59 -9.90 -6.76
N ARG A 90 9.17 -8.74 -7.08
CA ARG A 90 9.67 -7.72 -6.13
C ARG A 90 8.67 -7.32 -5.03
N TYR A 91 7.38 -7.31 -5.34
CA TYR A 91 6.33 -6.91 -4.38
C TYR A 91 5.63 -8.10 -3.72
N TYR A 92 6.16 -9.31 -3.83
CA TYR A 92 5.64 -10.43 -3.05
C TYR A 92 5.80 -10.13 -1.55
N THR A 93 4.75 -10.40 -0.79
CA THR A 93 4.74 -10.17 0.66
C THR A 93 5.12 -11.45 1.35
N GLY A 94 6.25 -11.43 2.05
CA GLY A 94 6.69 -12.53 2.91
C GLY A 94 6.11 -12.37 4.31
N VAL A 95 5.97 -13.48 5.02
CA VAL A 95 5.58 -13.49 6.43
C VAL A 95 6.66 -14.20 7.22
N TRP A 96 7.19 -13.55 8.25
CA TRP A 96 8.23 -14.08 9.14
C TRP A 96 7.67 -14.43 10.52
N GLY A 97 8.27 -15.44 11.13
CA GLY A 97 8.10 -15.76 12.54
C GLY A 97 9.03 -14.93 13.45
N PRO A 98 8.89 -15.05 14.78
CA PRO A 98 9.70 -14.32 15.75
C PRO A 98 11.17 -14.79 15.82
N ASP A 99 11.46 -15.96 15.23
CA ASP A 99 12.79 -16.57 15.14
C ASP A 99 13.66 -15.96 14.04
N GLY A 100 13.06 -15.31 13.04
CA GLY A 100 13.78 -14.59 11.98
C GLY A 100 14.60 -15.48 11.02
N SER A 101 14.41 -16.81 11.06
CA SER A 101 15.17 -17.79 10.26
C SER A 101 14.86 -17.76 8.76
N GLY A 102 13.81 -17.05 8.36
CA GLY A 102 13.38 -16.87 6.98
C GLY A 102 11.87 -16.64 6.88
N PRO A 103 11.34 -16.35 5.69
CA PRO A 103 9.90 -16.24 5.51
C PRO A 103 9.25 -17.62 5.70
N LEU A 104 8.24 -17.70 6.55
CA LEU A 104 7.36 -18.87 6.72
C LEU A 104 6.58 -19.18 5.43
N THR A 105 6.22 -18.13 4.68
CA THR A 105 5.58 -18.23 3.36
C THR A 105 5.69 -16.89 2.62
N TRP A 106 5.56 -16.93 1.30
CA TRP A 106 5.20 -15.76 0.49
C TRP A 106 3.71 -15.82 0.16
N LEU A 107 2.99 -14.73 0.40
CA LEU A 107 1.54 -14.63 0.18
C LEU A 107 1.22 -14.48 -1.32
N VAL A 108 1.40 -15.58 -2.05
CA VAL A 108 1.20 -15.71 -3.49
C VAL A 108 0.68 -17.10 -3.83
N SER A 109 -0.11 -17.19 -4.91
CA SER A 109 -0.63 -18.44 -5.43
C SER A 109 0.47 -19.46 -5.75
N GLY A 110 0.22 -20.72 -5.36
CA GLY A 110 1.15 -21.84 -5.38
C GLY A 110 1.67 -22.23 -3.99
N ASN A 111 1.79 -21.28 -3.06
CA ASN A 111 2.28 -21.57 -1.71
C ASN A 111 1.20 -22.14 -0.77
N GLU A 112 -0.07 -22.08 -1.14
CA GLU A 112 -1.18 -22.73 -0.45
C GLU A 112 -1.07 -24.27 -0.43
N PHE A 113 -0.24 -24.83 -1.31
CA PHE A 113 0.01 -26.27 -1.42
C PHE A 113 1.33 -26.70 -0.78
N ALA A 114 2.12 -25.77 -0.24
CA ALA A 114 3.36 -26.12 0.46
C ALA A 114 3.02 -26.95 1.70
N ALA A 115 3.59 -28.16 1.80
CA ALA A 115 3.35 -29.04 2.94
C ALA A 115 3.86 -28.37 4.24
N PRO A 116 3.16 -28.51 5.38
CA PRO A 116 3.72 -28.08 6.66
C PRO A 116 5.00 -28.88 6.97
N ALA A 117 6.00 -28.24 7.58
CA ALA A 117 7.22 -28.93 8.02
C ALA A 117 6.84 -30.13 8.90
N THR A 118 7.10 -31.34 8.41
CA THR A 118 6.88 -32.57 9.16
C THR A 118 8.04 -32.80 10.10
N GLY A 119 7.93 -32.26 11.33
CA GLY A 119 8.59 -32.75 12.56
C GLY A 119 10.12 -32.81 12.62
N ASN A 120 10.82 -32.52 11.53
CA ASN A 120 12.25 -32.41 11.42
C ASN A 120 12.53 -30.94 11.11
N ASP A 121 13.56 -30.32 11.71
CA ASP A 121 13.91 -28.89 11.67
C ASP A 121 14.21 -28.29 10.26
N GLN A 122 13.62 -28.84 9.20
CA GLN A 122 13.60 -28.28 7.86
C GLN A 122 12.34 -27.43 7.73
N SER A 123 12.50 -26.10 7.66
CA SER A 123 11.44 -25.21 7.19
C SER A 123 10.90 -25.76 5.86
N PRO A 124 9.57 -25.83 5.68
CA PRO A 124 9.02 -26.47 4.50
C PRO A 124 9.50 -25.71 3.25
N ALA A 125 9.99 -26.44 2.24
CA ALA A 125 10.46 -25.82 1.02
C ALA A 125 9.30 -25.05 0.36
N LEU A 126 9.46 -23.73 0.24
CA LEU A 126 8.46 -22.87 -0.38
C LEU A 126 8.35 -23.21 -1.87
N ALA A 127 7.13 -23.52 -2.34
CA ALA A 127 6.88 -23.85 -3.73
C ALA A 127 7.17 -22.66 -4.67
N VAL A 128 6.96 -21.44 -4.17
CA VAL A 128 7.16 -20.19 -4.88
C VAL A 128 8.03 -19.26 -4.04
N THR A 129 9.18 -18.90 -4.61
CA THR A 129 10.14 -17.95 -4.02
C THR A 129 10.30 -16.73 -4.92
N PRO A 130 10.52 -15.53 -4.38
CA PRO A 130 10.65 -14.33 -5.20
C PRO A 130 11.97 -14.27 -5.98
N ALA A 131 12.93 -15.15 -5.70
CA ALA A 131 14.18 -15.25 -6.46
C ALA A 131 13.98 -15.73 -7.90
N ASN A 132 12.86 -16.41 -8.17
CA ASN A 132 12.54 -16.96 -9.48
C ASN A 132 11.14 -16.51 -9.91
N ALA A 133 11.04 -15.78 -11.01
CA ALA A 133 9.75 -15.43 -11.60
C ALA A 133 9.02 -16.68 -12.11
N PRO A 134 7.68 -16.72 -12.02
CA PRO A 134 6.91 -17.82 -12.58
C PRO A 134 7.13 -17.96 -14.10
N PRO A 135 7.14 -19.19 -14.65
CA PRO A 135 7.25 -19.39 -16.09
C PRO A 135 6.14 -18.65 -16.84
N PRO A 136 6.42 -17.95 -17.95
CA PRO A 136 5.42 -17.14 -18.64
C PRO A 136 4.13 -17.88 -19.03
N ALA A 137 4.24 -19.17 -19.39
CA ALA A 137 3.09 -20.01 -19.74
C ALA A 137 2.16 -20.34 -18.55
N ARG A 138 2.63 -20.11 -17.32
CA ARG A 138 1.93 -20.36 -16.06
C ARG A 138 1.94 -19.11 -15.17
N ALA A 139 2.08 -17.92 -15.75
CA ALA A 139 2.08 -16.65 -15.01
C ALA A 139 0.87 -15.79 -15.40
N MET A 140 0.39 -14.99 -14.43
CA MET A 140 -0.58 -13.93 -14.64
C MET A 140 -0.09 -12.64 -14.01
N ASP A 141 -0.13 -11.53 -14.75
CA ASP A 141 0.21 -10.22 -14.20
C ASP A 141 -1.04 -9.61 -13.54
N LEU A 142 -1.11 -9.66 -12.21
CA LEU A 142 -2.20 -9.07 -11.42
C LEU A 142 -2.04 -7.55 -11.29
N VAL A 143 -0.79 -7.08 -11.26
CA VAL A 143 -0.44 -5.66 -11.34
C VAL A 143 0.45 -5.49 -12.57
N ALA A 144 -0.01 -4.68 -13.52
CA ALA A 144 0.64 -4.48 -14.81
C ALA A 144 0.54 -3.01 -15.26
N ARG A 145 0.91 -2.72 -16.52
CA ARG A 145 0.87 -1.38 -17.13
C ARG A 145 -0.45 -0.63 -16.85
N GLY A 146 -1.59 -1.30 -16.88
CA GLY A 146 -2.90 -0.68 -16.62
C GLY A 146 -3.03 -0.08 -15.22
N THR A 147 -2.34 -0.67 -14.24
CA THR A 147 -2.35 -0.29 -12.83
C THR A 147 -1.20 0.65 -12.47
N THR A 148 -0.01 0.44 -13.04
CA THR A 148 1.22 1.15 -12.65
C THR A 148 1.66 2.25 -13.62
N ASN A 149 0.98 2.40 -14.77
CA ASN A 149 1.31 3.38 -15.81
C ASN A 149 2.79 3.33 -16.27
N THR A 150 3.37 2.13 -16.29
CA THR A 150 4.78 1.88 -16.61
C THR A 150 4.93 0.66 -17.52
N THR A 151 6.04 0.59 -18.24
CA THR A 151 6.45 -0.60 -19.02
C THR A 151 7.49 -1.43 -18.28
N ASN A 152 8.02 -0.93 -17.16
CA ASN A 152 9.03 -1.61 -16.39
C ASN A 152 8.43 -2.82 -15.65
N ARG A 153 8.81 -4.04 -16.06
CA ARG A 153 8.33 -5.28 -15.43
C ARG A 153 8.80 -5.45 -13.99
N ALA A 154 9.81 -4.70 -13.54
CA ALA A 154 10.16 -4.64 -12.12
C ALA A 154 9.02 -4.11 -11.24
N GLN A 155 8.14 -3.28 -11.81
CA GLN A 155 6.97 -2.69 -11.15
C GLN A 155 5.70 -3.57 -11.25
N PHE A 156 5.79 -4.71 -11.92
CA PHE A 156 4.65 -5.62 -12.10
C PHE A 156 4.59 -6.63 -10.96
N VAL A 157 3.43 -7.26 -10.79
CA VAL A 157 3.23 -8.41 -9.92
C VAL A 157 2.73 -9.56 -10.77
N SER A 158 3.64 -10.44 -11.11
CA SER A 158 3.43 -11.65 -11.91
C SER A 158 3.32 -12.83 -10.95
N VAL A 159 2.23 -13.58 -10.97
CA VAL A 159 1.99 -14.68 -10.03
C VAL A 159 1.73 -16.01 -10.76
N PRO A 160 2.02 -17.16 -10.14
CA PRO A 160 1.73 -18.46 -10.74
C PRO A 160 0.22 -18.73 -10.87
N LEU A 161 -0.22 -19.20 -12.03
CA LEU A 161 -1.59 -19.66 -12.27
C LEU A 161 -1.81 -21.06 -11.70
N GLN A 162 -2.84 -21.21 -10.88
CA GLN A 162 -3.25 -22.47 -10.28
C GLN A 162 -4.46 -23.05 -11.02
N ASP A 163 -4.43 -24.35 -11.30
CA ASP A 163 -5.50 -25.06 -12.01
C ASP A 163 -6.67 -25.37 -11.06
N LEU A 164 -7.89 -25.10 -11.50
CA LEU A 164 -9.11 -25.63 -10.90
C LEU A 164 -9.49 -26.90 -11.63
N ARG A 165 -9.47 -28.02 -10.89
CA ARG A 165 -9.69 -29.36 -11.43
C ARG A 165 -10.90 -30.00 -10.79
N ALA A 166 -11.66 -30.71 -11.61
CA ALA A 166 -12.81 -31.49 -11.16
C ALA A 166 -12.92 -32.79 -11.98
N ARG A 167 -13.52 -33.81 -11.39
CA ARG A 167 -13.85 -35.07 -12.05
C ARG A 167 -15.32 -35.07 -12.49
N GLY A 168 -15.62 -35.71 -13.61
CA GLY A 168 -17.00 -35.84 -14.08
C GLY A 168 -17.51 -34.64 -14.87
N LEU A 169 -16.61 -33.83 -15.44
CA LEU A 169 -16.99 -32.69 -16.27
C LEU A 169 -17.58 -33.18 -17.61
N PRO A 170 -18.57 -32.46 -18.19
CA PRO A 170 -19.05 -32.73 -19.53
C PRO A 170 -17.88 -32.72 -20.54
N GLY A 171 -17.71 -33.81 -21.29
CA GLY A 171 -16.57 -34.00 -22.22
C GLY A 171 -15.36 -34.73 -21.62
N ALA A 172 -15.31 -34.91 -20.30
CA ALA A 172 -14.28 -35.70 -19.61
C ALA A 172 -14.88 -36.47 -18.39
N PRO A 173 -15.86 -37.37 -18.60
CA PRO A 173 -16.65 -37.95 -17.50
C PRO A 173 -15.83 -38.85 -16.56
N ASN A 174 -14.77 -39.49 -17.06
CA ASN A 174 -13.98 -40.45 -16.29
C ASN A 174 -12.61 -39.90 -15.83
N ALA A 175 -12.28 -38.67 -16.21
CA ALA A 175 -10.98 -38.06 -15.96
C ALA A 175 -11.12 -36.80 -15.11
N GLU A 176 -10.05 -36.48 -14.37
CA GLU A 176 -9.90 -35.16 -13.78
C GLU A 176 -9.51 -34.18 -14.90
N ALA A 177 -10.26 -33.10 -15.04
CA ALA A 177 -10.01 -32.09 -16.06
C ALA A 177 -9.99 -30.68 -15.46
N THR A 178 -9.13 -29.83 -16.02
CA THR A 178 -9.03 -28.42 -15.66
C THR A 178 -10.17 -27.66 -16.32
N TYR A 179 -11.05 -27.05 -15.53
CA TYR A 179 -12.17 -26.24 -16.03
C TYR A 179 -11.93 -24.73 -15.86
N GLY A 180 -10.92 -24.35 -15.07
CA GLY A 180 -10.63 -22.97 -14.75
C GLY A 180 -9.25 -22.79 -14.16
N ARG A 181 -8.86 -21.54 -13.95
CA ARG A 181 -7.63 -21.19 -13.24
C ARG A 181 -7.86 -19.99 -12.37
N TYR A 182 -7.11 -19.90 -11.28
CA TYR A 182 -7.06 -18.72 -10.43
C TYR A 182 -5.61 -18.34 -10.13
N ALA A 183 -5.43 -17.10 -9.67
CA ALA A 183 -4.16 -16.52 -9.30
C ALA A 183 -4.45 -15.47 -8.24
N TRP A 184 -3.59 -15.35 -7.24
CA TRP A 184 -3.77 -14.39 -6.16
C TRP A 184 -2.43 -13.93 -5.59
N TRP A 185 -2.44 -12.73 -5.01
CA TRP A 185 -1.34 -12.13 -4.29
C TRP A 185 -1.90 -11.21 -3.22
N VAL A 186 -1.23 -11.15 -2.08
CA VAL A 186 -1.51 -10.16 -1.05
C VAL A 186 -0.38 -9.15 -1.03
N GLY A 187 -0.69 -7.89 -1.33
CA GLY A 187 0.25 -6.79 -1.24
C GLY A 187 0.38 -6.24 0.18
N ASP A 188 1.60 -5.85 0.54
CA ASP A 188 1.87 -5.16 1.79
C ASP A 188 1.57 -3.66 1.62
N GLU A 189 0.49 -3.19 2.23
CA GLU A 189 0.18 -1.75 2.29
C GLU A 189 0.99 -1.03 3.37
N GLY A 190 1.58 -1.78 4.31
CA GLY A 190 2.43 -1.30 5.41
C GLY A 190 3.68 -0.56 4.94
N VAL A 191 4.20 -0.92 3.76
CA VAL A 191 5.39 -0.29 3.17
C VAL A 191 5.08 0.95 2.33
N LYS A 192 3.80 1.26 2.11
CA LYS A 192 3.38 2.45 1.34
C LYS A 192 3.20 3.64 2.27
N ALA A 193 3.47 4.83 1.74
CA ALA A 193 3.23 6.08 2.43
C ALA A 193 1.72 6.33 2.55
N PRO A 194 1.17 6.49 3.77
CA PRO A 194 -0.20 6.94 3.96
C PRO A 194 -0.29 8.41 3.57
N VAL A 195 -0.97 8.72 2.47
CA VAL A 195 -1.07 10.08 1.94
C VAL A 195 -2.40 10.76 2.21
N ALA A 196 -3.37 10.05 2.80
CA ALA A 196 -4.69 10.60 3.10
C ALA A 196 -5.14 10.29 4.54
N VAL A 197 -4.19 10.25 5.48
CA VAL A 197 -4.49 10.23 6.91
C VAL A 197 -4.67 11.68 7.39
N PRO A 198 -5.81 12.03 8.02
CA PRO A 198 -6.05 13.38 8.48
C PRO A 198 -5.16 13.76 9.66
N ASP A 199 -4.77 15.03 9.73
CA ASP A 199 -4.12 15.60 10.90
C ASP A 199 -5.18 16.06 11.90
N ASN A 200 -5.32 15.33 13.01
CA ASN A 200 -6.27 15.64 14.08
C ASN A 200 -5.60 16.26 15.32
N SER A 201 -4.31 16.58 15.29
CA SER A 201 -3.63 17.09 16.48
C SER A 201 -4.25 18.41 16.98
N GLY A 202 -4.84 19.19 16.08
CA GLY A 202 -5.55 20.44 16.36
C GLY A 202 -6.87 20.27 17.12
N THR A 203 -7.47 19.07 17.14
CA THR A 203 -8.75 18.83 17.83
C THR A 203 -8.58 18.59 19.34
N LEU A 204 -7.35 18.47 19.82
CA LEU A 204 -7.02 18.31 21.22
C LEU A 204 -7.19 19.65 21.94
N THR A 205 -8.31 19.79 22.64
CA THR A 205 -8.69 21.00 23.40
C THR A 205 -8.78 20.78 24.91
N ALA A 206 -8.60 19.53 25.37
CA ALA A 206 -8.62 19.20 26.79
C ALA A 206 -7.23 19.38 27.41
N ALA A 207 -7.16 20.05 28.57
CA ALA A 207 -5.96 20.08 29.40
C ALA A 207 -5.53 18.66 29.80
N PRO A 208 -4.22 18.35 29.86
CA PRO A 208 -3.09 19.26 29.69
C PRO A 208 -2.69 19.52 28.21
N TYR A 209 -3.34 18.89 27.23
CA TYR A 209 -2.90 18.88 25.83
C TYR A 209 -3.43 20.05 24.98
N ASP A 210 -3.96 21.08 25.62
CA ASP A 210 -4.61 22.24 25.01
C ASP A 210 -3.64 23.35 24.57
N SER A 211 -2.35 23.25 24.95
CA SER A 211 -1.30 24.17 24.49
C SER A 211 -0.76 23.83 23.09
N ALA A 212 -0.29 24.85 22.37
CA ALA A 212 0.27 24.67 21.03
C ALA A 212 1.53 23.79 21.01
N ASP A 213 2.41 23.91 22.01
CA ASP A 213 3.62 23.07 22.14
C ASP A 213 3.25 21.59 22.32
N LEU A 214 2.32 21.30 23.24
CA LEU A 214 1.91 19.93 23.50
C LEU A 214 1.19 19.31 22.31
N ARG A 215 0.33 20.06 21.60
CA ARG A 215 -0.25 19.60 20.32
C ARG A 215 0.82 19.30 19.27
N GLY A 216 1.87 20.12 19.19
CA GLY A 216 3.01 19.88 18.30
C GLY A 216 3.75 18.58 18.62
N ARG A 217 3.97 18.28 19.91
CA ARG A 217 4.58 17.02 20.37
C ARG A 217 3.69 15.81 20.10
N VAL A 218 2.39 15.91 20.37
CA VAL A 218 1.42 14.85 20.07
C VAL A 218 1.40 14.56 18.57
N ARG A 219 1.43 15.60 17.73
CA ARG A 219 1.49 15.44 16.28
C ARG A 219 2.71 14.65 15.80
N GLN A 220 3.86 14.77 16.48
CA GLN A 220 5.06 13.98 16.15
C GLN A 220 4.92 12.48 16.46
N GLN A 221 3.95 12.10 17.28
CA GLN A 221 3.69 10.71 17.67
C GLN A 221 2.53 10.07 16.90
N LEU A 222 1.73 10.88 16.21
CA LEU A 222 0.61 10.42 15.40
C LEU A 222 1.05 10.21 13.95
N ALA A 223 0.53 9.16 13.32
CA ALA A 223 0.60 9.04 11.88
C ALA A 223 -0.26 10.15 11.26
N VAL A 224 0.36 10.98 10.42
CA VAL A 224 -0.33 12.02 9.64
C VAL A 224 -0.04 11.80 8.17
N GLY A 225 -0.98 12.21 7.31
CA GLY A 225 -0.86 12.08 5.87
C GLY A 225 0.42 12.73 5.36
N ALA A 226 1.28 11.93 4.76
CA ALA A 226 2.54 12.41 4.18
C ALA A 226 2.25 13.24 2.93
N GLY A 227 2.83 14.43 2.86
CA GLY A 227 2.94 15.16 1.60
C GLY A 227 3.78 14.38 0.60
N ALA A 228 3.44 14.47 -0.68
CA ALA A 228 4.23 13.85 -1.74
C ALA A 228 5.06 14.92 -2.46
N ALA A 229 6.28 14.57 -2.85
CA ALA A 229 7.16 15.38 -3.66
C ALA A 229 7.72 14.56 -4.83
N SER A 230 8.13 15.23 -5.90
CA SER A 230 8.88 14.61 -6.99
C SER A 230 10.27 14.21 -6.50
N THR A 231 11.00 13.47 -7.34
CA THR A 231 12.41 13.13 -7.09
C THR A 231 13.31 14.35 -6.92
N ASP A 232 12.93 15.50 -7.49
CA ASP A 232 13.64 16.77 -7.38
C ASP A 232 13.23 17.58 -6.14
N GLY A 233 12.37 17.02 -5.28
CA GLY A 233 11.88 17.67 -4.07
C GLY A 233 10.70 18.64 -4.29
N ASN A 234 10.20 18.78 -5.53
CA ASN A 234 9.06 19.65 -5.80
C ASN A 234 7.77 19.05 -5.23
N PRO A 235 6.98 19.77 -4.42
CA PRO A 235 5.77 19.23 -3.82
C PRO A 235 4.74 18.90 -4.91
N LEU A 236 4.27 17.67 -4.93
CA LEU A 236 3.20 17.20 -5.82
C LEU A 236 1.84 17.56 -5.23
N PHE A 237 1.63 17.21 -3.96
CA PHE A 237 0.44 17.59 -3.18
C PHE A 237 0.75 17.57 -1.69
N GLU A 238 0.01 18.37 -0.93
CA GLU A 238 0.07 18.40 0.53
C GLU A 238 -1.33 18.10 1.08
N PRO A 239 -1.56 16.93 1.72
CA PRO A 239 -2.85 16.54 2.30
C PRO A 239 -3.39 17.55 3.30
N ARG A 240 -2.50 18.23 4.02
CA ARG A 240 -2.84 19.19 5.08
C ARG A 240 -3.05 20.62 4.59
N SER A 241 -2.84 20.88 3.30
CA SER A 241 -3.06 22.21 2.73
C SER A 241 -4.55 22.54 2.66
N ASP A 242 -4.91 23.83 2.63
CA ASP A 242 -6.31 24.27 2.54
C ASP A 242 -7.06 23.67 1.34
N ASN A 243 -6.34 23.33 0.26
CA ASN A 243 -6.90 22.70 -0.93
C ASN A 243 -7.36 21.25 -0.70
N ASN A 244 -6.76 20.55 0.26
CA ASN A 244 -6.94 19.11 0.49
C ASN A 244 -7.43 18.75 1.89
N ALA A 245 -7.24 19.61 2.89
CA ALA A 245 -7.56 19.32 4.29
C ALA A 245 -9.02 18.87 4.45
N ALA A 246 -9.96 19.55 3.77
CA ALA A 246 -11.38 19.17 3.79
C ALA A 246 -11.70 17.87 3.00
N LEU A 247 -10.87 17.50 2.03
CA LEU A 247 -11.01 16.26 1.26
C LEU A 247 -10.50 15.05 2.04
N VAL A 248 -9.52 15.26 2.92
CA VAL A 248 -8.89 14.21 3.74
C VAL A 248 -9.54 14.09 5.12
N ALA A 249 -10.08 15.19 5.67
CA ALA A 249 -10.71 15.23 6.98
C ALA A 249 -11.82 14.19 7.15
N GLY A 250 -11.89 13.57 8.34
CA GLY A 250 -12.90 12.57 8.69
C GLY A 250 -12.81 11.30 7.85
N ASP A 251 -11.59 10.88 7.48
CA ASP A 251 -11.31 9.64 6.73
C ASP A 251 -12.09 9.50 5.43
N ARG A 252 -12.34 10.62 4.74
CA ARG A 252 -13.13 10.67 3.49
C ARG A 252 -12.47 9.97 2.30
N VAL A 253 -11.15 9.73 2.36
CA VAL A 253 -10.40 8.99 1.34
C VAL A 253 -10.22 7.54 1.82
N LEU A 254 -11.16 6.68 1.43
CA LEU A 254 -11.22 5.27 1.85
C LEU A 254 -10.54 4.33 0.83
N THR A 255 -10.49 4.73 -0.44
CA THR A 255 -10.00 3.88 -1.53
C THR A 255 -8.87 4.57 -2.27
N ALA A 256 -7.90 3.79 -2.77
CA ALA A 256 -6.74 4.33 -3.48
C ALA A 256 -7.12 5.21 -4.68
N ASN A 257 -8.22 4.87 -5.39
CA ASN A 257 -8.70 5.66 -6.53
C ASN A 257 -9.15 7.08 -6.15
N GLN A 258 -9.57 7.30 -4.91
CA GLN A 258 -10.00 8.63 -4.45
C GLN A 258 -8.82 9.59 -4.25
N ILE A 259 -7.60 9.07 -4.08
CA ILE A 259 -6.37 9.90 -4.00
C ILE A 259 -6.21 10.73 -5.29
N ALA A 260 -6.69 10.24 -6.44
CA ALA A 260 -6.65 10.97 -7.70
C ALA A 260 -7.42 12.30 -7.67
N PHE A 261 -8.33 12.49 -6.71
CA PHE A 261 -9.11 13.73 -6.53
C PHE A 261 -8.45 14.74 -5.57
N LEU A 262 -7.33 14.39 -4.94
CA LEU A 262 -6.53 15.39 -4.25
C LEU A 262 -5.97 16.39 -5.26
N ARG A 263 -5.80 17.63 -4.80
CA ARG A 263 -5.31 18.76 -5.59
C ARG A 263 -3.81 18.88 -5.45
N ASN A 264 -3.16 19.27 -6.54
CA ASN A 264 -1.73 19.48 -6.55
C ASN A 264 -1.31 20.69 -5.68
N SER A 265 -0.03 20.76 -5.32
CA SER A 265 0.55 21.87 -4.54
C SER A 265 0.98 23.06 -5.40
N ALA A 266 0.79 23.01 -6.72
CA ALA A 266 1.25 24.06 -7.62
C ALA A 266 0.43 25.34 -7.42
N SER A 267 1.12 26.43 -7.09
CA SER A 267 0.55 27.76 -6.87
C SER A 267 -0.09 28.32 -8.14
N SER A 268 -1.37 28.68 -8.02
CA SER A 268 -2.18 29.51 -8.90
C SER A 268 -2.58 28.94 -10.29
N PRO A 269 -3.89 28.99 -10.65
CA PRO A 269 -4.97 29.59 -9.87
C PRO A 269 -5.33 28.73 -8.64
N PRO A 270 -6.05 29.28 -7.65
CA PRO A 270 -6.52 28.52 -6.50
C PRO A 270 -7.36 27.34 -7.01
N GLY A 271 -6.98 26.12 -6.64
CA GLY A 271 -7.54 24.90 -7.23
C GLY A 271 -6.68 24.27 -8.31
N GLY A 272 -5.35 24.34 -8.15
CA GLY A 272 -4.39 23.58 -8.94
C GLY A 272 -4.89 22.16 -9.24
N GLY A 273 -4.61 21.69 -10.45
CA GLY A 273 -5.24 20.51 -11.03
C GLY A 273 -5.23 19.28 -10.10
N LEU A 274 -6.22 18.41 -10.31
CA LEU A 274 -6.24 17.11 -9.64
C LEU A 274 -4.96 16.34 -9.94
N ILE A 275 -4.45 15.57 -8.97
CA ILE A 275 -3.35 14.62 -9.18
C ILE A 275 -3.66 13.71 -10.39
N GLY A 276 -4.91 13.26 -10.47
CA GLY A 276 -5.41 12.43 -11.57
C GLY A 276 -4.90 10.99 -11.55
N TYR A 277 -5.53 10.15 -12.36
CA TYR A 277 -5.23 8.71 -12.38
C TYR A 277 -3.84 8.37 -12.93
N SER A 278 -3.29 9.21 -13.83
CA SER A 278 -1.97 8.96 -14.43
C SER A 278 -0.86 8.95 -13.36
N LEU A 279 -0.85 9.98 -12.50
CA LEU A 279 0.13 10.13 -11.43
C LEU A 279 -0.14 9.16 -10.27
N LEU A 280 -1.42 8.92 -9.92
CA LEU A 280 -1.79 7.89 -8.95
C LEU A 280 -1.25 6.51 -9.35
N ARG A 281 -1.47 6.11 -10.61
CA ARG A 281 -1.00 4.82 -11.14
C ARG A 281 0.52 4.71 -11.11
N ALA A 282 1.23 5.76 -11.52
CA ALA A 282 2.69 5.79 -11.44
C ALA A 282 3.23 5.56 -10.02
N ASN A 283 2.46 5.93 -8.99
CA ASN A 283 2.79 5.79 -7.57
C ASN A 283 1.99 4.68 -6.85
N TYR A 284 1.44 3.71 -7.58
CA TYR A 284 0.59 2.65 -7.01
C TYR A 284 1.25 1.85 -5.87
N HIS A 285 2.56 1.61 -5.98
CA HIS A 285 3.36 0.90 -4.98
C HIS A 285 3.92 1.80 -3.87
N LEU A 286 3.64 3.11 -3.92
CA LEU A 286 4.21 4.11 -3.02
C LEU A 286 3.15 4.78 -2.15
N TRP A 287 1.92 4.96 -2.64
CA TRP A 287 0.87 5.66 -1.92
C TRP A 287 -0.24 4.73 -1.47
N SER A 288 -0.69 4.91 -0.22
CA SER A 288 -1.89 4.29 0.33
C SER A 288 -2.82 5.36 0.93
N PRO A 289 -4.14 5.14 0.95
CA PRO A 289 -5.07 6.14 1.47
C PRO A 289 -4.95 6.30 2.99
N ASN A 290 -5.12 5.22 3.75
CA ASN A 290 -5.34 5.26 5.20
C ASN A 290 -4.59 4.14 5.95
N ASN A 291 -3.30 3.95 5.66
CA ASN A 291 -2.50 2.99 6.42
C ASN A 291 -2.24 3.51 7.84
N LEU A 292 -2.64 2.73 8.84
CA LEU A 292 -2.47 3.03 10.27
C LEU A 292 -1.55 1.97 10.88
N ALA A 293 -0.65 2.40 11.76
CA ALA A 293 0.26 1.53 12.46
C ALA A 293 -0.07 1.46 13.95
N VAL A 294 0.20 0.32 14.55
CA VAL A 294 0.17 0.12 16.00
C VAL A 294 1.57 -0.20 16.49
N LEU A 295 1.88 0.20 17.72
CA LEU A 295 3.10 -0.26 18.38
C LEU A 295 2.85 -1.69 18.87
N ALA A 296 3.49 -2.67 18.24
CA ALA A 296 3.36 -4.08 18.58
C ALA A 296 4.68 -4.68 19.08
N ASP A 297 4.62 -5.70 19.93
CA ASP A 297 5.78 -6.51 20.31
C ASP A 297 5.85 -7.78 19.46
N SER A 298 6.59 -7.74 18.36
CA SER A 298 6.71 -8.90 17.45
C SER A 298 7.39 -10.13 18.08
N ARG A 299 8.11 -9.98 19.20
CA ARG A 299 8.78 -11.11 19.86
C ARG A 299 7.86 -11.85 20.83
N ARG A 300 7.11 -11.11 21.66
CA ARG A 300 6.24 -11.68 22.70
C ARG A 300 4.75 -11.69 22.31
N GLY A 301 4.38 -10.93 21.30
CA GLY A 301 2.99 -10.65 20.92
C GLY A 301 2.39 -9.49 21.72
N GLY A 302 1.24 -8.99 21.27
CA GLY A 302 0.51 -7.91 21.92
C GLY A 302 0.98 -6.49 21.57
N LEU A 303 0.26 -5.50 22.11
CA LEU A 303 0.50 -4.08 21.87
C LEU A 303 1.47 -3.49 22.91
N ARG A 304 2.29 -2.55 22.47
CA ARG A 304 3.15 -1.71 23.30
C ARG A 304 2.44 -0.41 23.62
N GLN A 305 2.72 0.11 24.80
CA GLN A 305 2.25 1.42 25.23
C GLN A 305 3.31 2.48 24.91
N ASP A 306 2.91 3.56 24.25
CA ASP A 306 3.75 4.76 24.13
C ASP A 306 3.72 5.54 25.44
N LEU A 307 4.90 5.79 26.01
CA LEU A 307 5.09 6.52 27.26
C LEU A 307 5.71 7.90 27.04
N SER A 308 5.85 8.35 25.80
CA SER A 308 6.51 9.61 25.44
C SER A 308 5.80 10.85 26.02
N LEU A 309 4.47 10.81 26.18
CA LEU A 309 3.69 11.91 26.79
C LEU A 309 3.42 11.74 28.29
N ALA A 310 3.54 10.52 28.80
CA ALA A 310 3.26 10.19 30.21
C ALA A 310 4.38 9.33 30.82
N PRO A 311 5.63 9.81 30.79
CA PRO A 311 6.77 8.98 31.20
C PRO A 311 6.78 8.72 32.72
N GLY A 312 6.00 9.49 33.50
CA GLY A 312 5.76 9.24 34.93
C GLY A 312 5.09 7.89 35.25
N LEU A 313 4.45 7.24 34.28
CA LEU A 313 3.92 5.88 34.43
C LEU A 313 5.02 4.82 34.65
N LEU A 314 6.28 5.15 34.36
CA LEU A 314 7.44 4.30 34.64
C LEU A 314 7.82 4.29 36.14
N GLY A 315 7.13 5.08 36.97
CA GLY A 315 7.29 5.09 38.42
C GLY A 315 8.46 5.93 38.93
N SER A 316 8.68 5.87 40.24
CA SER A 316 9.64 6.72 40.95
C SER A 316 11.09 6.49 40.54
N ALA A 317 11.46 5.27 40.16
CA ALA A 317 12.82 4.94 39.71
C ALA A 317 13.17 5.67 38.41
N PHE A 318 12.24 5.70 37.43
CA PHE A 318 12.44 6.46 36.21
C PHE A 318 12.37 7.96 36.47
N ALA A 319 11.44 8.44 37.31
CA ALA A 319 11.35 9.84 37.68
C ALA A 319 12.68 10.36 38.27
N ALA A 320 13.30 9.59 39.17
CA ALA A 320 14.64 9.87 39.68
C ALA A 320 15.67 9.89 38.55
N TRP A 321 15.70 8.88 37.68
CA TRP A 321 16.63 8.83 36.54
C TRP A 321 16.49 10.01 35.57
N THR A 322 15.27 10.48 35.29
CA THR A 322 15.01 11.60 34.37
C THR A 322 15.17 12.98 34.96
N ASN A 323 15.37 13.11 36.27
CA ASN A 323 15.53 14.40 36.93
C ASN A 323 16.93 14.97 36.65
N TYR A 324 17.18 15.34 35.39
CA TYR A 324 18.44 15.88 34.93
C TYR A 324 18.97 16.98 35.84
N PRO A 325 18.18 18.01 36.25
CA PRO A 325 18.66 19.07 37.12
C PRO A 325 19.20 18.61 38.48
N ALA A 326 18.77 17.46 39.01
CA ALA A 326 19.27 16.94 40.28
C ALA A 326 20.64 16.23 40.17
N TYR A 327 21.06 15.84 38.95
CA TYR A 327 22.28 15.08 38.71
C TYR A 327 23.21 15.71 37.66
N THR A 328 22.81 16.84 37.05
CA THR A 328 23.65 17.63 36.14
C THR A 328 24.27 18.82 36.85
N GLU A 329 25.58 18.93 36.76
CA GLU A 329 26.30 20.10 37.26
C GLU A 329 25.96 21.30 36.36
N SER A 330 25.63 22.44 36.99
CA SER A 330 25.40 23.68 36.27
C SER A 330 26.74 24.23 35.79
N TYR A 331 26.90 24.39 34.49
CA TYR A 331 28.02 25.17 33.96
C TYR A 331 27.76 26.64 34.32
N VAL A 332 28.61 27.20 35.18
CA VAL A 332 28.68 28.64 35.43
C VAL A 332 29.67 29.20 34.41
N PRO A 333 29.23 29.96 33.39
CA PRO A 333 30.15 30.66 32.52
C PRO A 333 31.01 31.58 33.39
N VAL A 334 32.31 31.38 33.32
CA VAL A 334 33.30 32.20 33.99
C VAL A 334 33.30 33.54 33.26
N ASP A 335 32.75 34.58 33.88
CA ASP A 335 32.67 35.92 33.31
C ASP A 335 34.10 36.48 33.17
N PRO A 336 34.62 36.71 31.95
CA PRO A 336 36.04 36.97 31.73
C PRO A 336 36.56 38.25 32.40
N GLU A 337 35.67 39.14 32.85
CA GLU A 337 36.04 40.41 33.46
C GLU A 337 36.21 40.36 35.00
N THR A 338 35.84 39.25 35.68
CA THR A 338 35.84 39.20 37.16
C THR A 338 36.70 38.10 37.79
N VAL A 339 37.60 37.48 37.03
CA VAL A 339 38.22 36.21 37.45
C VAL A 339 39.69 36.37 37.79
N ASP A 340 40.03 35.94 39.01
CA ASP A 340 41.40 35.71 39.47
C ASP A 340 42.15 34.83 38.45
N PRO A 341 43.29 35.28 37.88
CA PRO A 341 44.03 34.54 36.85
C PRO A 341 44.49 33.13 37.29
N ALA A 342 44.39 32.78 38.58
CA ALA A 342 44.60 31.42 39.07
C ALA A 342 43.48 30.41 38.65
N LEU A 343 42.27 30.88 38.29
CA LEU A 343 41.13 30.02 37.92
C LEU A 343 41.00 29.76 36.42
N ALA A 344 41.71 30.51 35.57
CA ALA A 344 41.70 30.33 34.11
C ALA A 344 42.43 29.05 33.64
N ALA A 345 43.09 28.33 34.55
CA ALA A 345 43.84 27.11 34.26
C ALA A 345 43.11 25.82 34.69
N ILE A 346 41.81 25.86 34.98
CA ILE A 346 41.04 24.64 35.28
C ILE A 346 40.81 23.88 33.97
N ALA A 347 41.61 22.83 33.76
CA ALA A 347 41.39 21.84 32.72
C ALA A 347 39.94 21.33 32.75
N PRO A 348 39.33 20.98 31.59
CA PRO A 348 38.01 20.37 31.58
C PRO A 348 37.98 19.21 32.58
N PRO A 349 36.96 19.11 33.44
CA PRO A 349 36.98 18.16 34.56
C PRO A 349 37.21 16.74 34.04
N ALA A 350 38.24 16.09 34.57
CA ALA A 350 38.54 14.70 34.22
C ALA A 350 37.36 13.80 34.63
N ILE A 351 36.95 12.91 33.71
CA ILE A 351 35.87 11.94 33.95
C ILE A 351 36.32 11.00 35.08
N SER A 352 35.71 11.16 36.26
CA SER A 352 35.90 10.25 37.39
C SER A 352 34.55 9.91 38.03
N PRO A 353 34.24 8.61 38.23
CA PRO A 353 35.10 7.45 37.97
C PRO A 353 35.18 7.08 36.48
N ALA A 354 36.23 6.32 36.11
CA ALA A 354 36.35 5.71 34.79
C ALA A 354 35.18 4.74 34.55
N TYR A 355 34.75 4.62 33.28
CA TYR A 355 33.66 3.74 32.84
C TYR A 355 33.82 2.33 33.44
N GLY A 356 32.99 1.98 34.42
CA GLY A 356 33.04 0.62 34.99
C GLY A 356 32.17 0.35 36.22
N SER A 357 31.96 1.31 37.12
CA SER A 357 31.41 0.99 38.45
C SER A 357 30.12 1.70 38.89
N ASP A 358 29.57 2.65 38.12
CA ASP A 358 28.31 3.33 38.48
C ASP A 358 27.54 3.82 37.22
N PRO A 359 26.27 3.41 36.99
CA PRO A 359 25.54 3.76 35.77
C PRO A 359 24.93 5.18 35.76
N VAL A 360 25.00 5.97 36.85
CA VAL A 360 24.40 7.31 36.89
C VAL A 360 25.41 8.37 36.42
N ARG A 361 25.45 8.55 35.10
CA ARG A 361 26.30 9.52 34.40
C ARG A 361 26.17 10.95 34.94
N ARG A 362 27.28 11.59 35.30
CA ARG A 362 27.44 13.06 35.26
C ARG A 362 27.17 13.53 33.83
N ARG A 363 26.09 14.29 33.62
CA ARG A 363 25.79 14.96 32.34
C ARG A 363 25.92 16.46 32.57
N LEU A 364 26.59 17.18 31.68
CA LEU A 364 26.70 18.64 31.77
C LEU A 364 25.44 19.28 31.21
N ARG A 365 24.93 20.33 31.88
CA ARG A 365 23.87 21.16 31.33
C ARG A 365 24.46 22.04 30.22
N ILE A 366 24.18 21.72 28.96
CA ILE A 366 24.47 22.61 27.84
C ILE A 366 23.37 23.68 27.83
N THR A 367 23.66 24.85 28.36
CA THR A 367 22.82 26.04 28.14
C THR A 367 23.16 26.55 26.74
N PRO A 368 22.24 26.50 25.75
CA PRO A 368 22.50 27.14 24.48
C PRO A 368 22.75 28.64 24.73
N PRO A 369 23.76 29.25 24.09
CA PRO A 369 24.02 30.67 24.28
C PRO A 369 22.76 31.45 23.90
N LEU A 370 22.30 32.30 24.83
CA LEU A 370 21.30 33.31 24.53
C LEU A 370 21.87 34.17 23.40
N ILE A 371 21.27 34.09 22.21
CA ILE A 371 21.46 35.15 21.22
C ILE A 371 20.73 36.35 21.83
N ALA A 372 21.48 37.30 22.36
CA ALA A 372 20.91 38.55 22.81
C ALA A 372 20.15 39.18 21.63
N GLU A 373 18.88 39.50 21.83
CA GLU A 373 18.19 40.42 20.92
C GLU A 373 18.95 41.74 20.94
N GLY A 374 19.59 42.08 19.82
CA GLY A 374 20.21 43.38 19.59
C GLY A 374 21.62 43.29 19.03
N GLY A 375 21.75 43.49 17.71
CA GLY A 375 23.04 43.71 17.08
C GLY A 375 22.98 43.78 15.55
N ALA A 376 22.50 44.92 15.05
CA ALA A 376 22.61 45.50 13.68
C ALA A 376 22.27 44.62 12.46
#